data_AF-A0A6N6WJH7-F1
#
_entry.id   AF-A0A6N6WJH7-F1
#
_cell.length_a   1.000
_cell.length_b   1.000
_cell.length_c   1.000
_cell.angle_alpha   90.00
_cell.angle_beta   90.00
_cell.angle_gamma   90.00
#
_symmetry.space_group_name_H-M   'P 1'
#
loop_
_entity.id
_entity.type
_entity.pdbx_description
1 polymer ?
#
loop_
_entity_poly.entity_id
_entity_poly.type
_entity_poly.pdbx_seq_one_letter_code
_entity_poly.pdbx_strand_id
1 'polypeptide(L)'
;MSTMSNINLNRPTGSPDTPTDTSAVITPGTMQKIALAVALLTSAISLGIAVFAGLQRAGTVPEQAWSVAVSLGAVLCAHLAPMLWRFVPLSARIALVALWLVALFVVLRGQVDVLAFAHQHAADQRAQTVPVVAVSPVVDVPPGRSLTTIAQDIAAVSMDLAHFDARPCLGDCRGLRARKAALSAQLVALNAEANEAKRRETEQDWLRAQASRAEELGESRRTDPVTSLVAQWLGTSEARLNLLLDFAQVVVLEGTACFAWYIAGFGAVVLGRKAVVSDRNATMSQQEAVSPIPKATPVGRVEQTATHAATIAEGESVATDASLGSAMSEDDLLVAKIHEAVVAGRLKRNLASIRQFLQCGQPKAIRLNRLYVGRFGNARS
;
A
#
# COMPACT_ATOMS: atom_id res chain seq x y z
N MET A 1 -63.85 37.95 36.61
CA MET A 1 -64.21 37.69 35.19
C MET A 1 -62.99 38.08 34.35
N SER A 2 -61.92 37.30 34.44
CA SER A 2 -61.60 36.12 33.61
C SER A 2 -61.52 36.42 32.12
N THR A 3 -60.28 36.58 31.68
CA THR A 3 -59.75 36.60 30.33
C THR A 3 -60.08 35.29 29.59
N MET A 4 -60.45 35.39 28.31
CA MET A 4 -60.53 34.23 27.42
C MET A 4 -59.65 34.42 26.19
N SER A 5 -58.80 33.42 26.00
CA SER A 5 -57.69 33.31 25.07
C SER A 5 -58.13 32.88 23.68
N ASN A 6 -57.43 33.40 22.67
CA ASN A 6 -57.51 32.97 21.26
C ASN A 6 -57.00 31.53 21.09
N ILE A 7 -57.74 30.71 20.34
CA ILE A 7 -57.28 29.41 19.86
C ILE A 7 -57.28 29.44 18.33
N ASN A 8 -56.07 29.38 17.76
CA ASN A 8 -55.82 29.16 16.33
C ASN A 8 -56.02 27.68 16.00
N LEU A 9 -56.86 27.37 15.00
CA LEU A 9 -56.95 26.03 14.40
C LEU A 9 -56.37 26.08 12.97
N ASN A 10 -55.12 25.65 12.81
CA ASN A 10 -54.54 25.35 11.51
C ASN A 10 -54.67 23.83 11.27
N ARG A 11 -55.39 23.45 10.20
CA ARG A 11 -55.57 22.07 9.74
C ARG A 11 -54.68 21.86 8.51
N PRO A 12 -53.64 21.00 8.55
CA PRO A 12 -52.93 20.59 7.36
C PRO A 12 -53.59 19.34 6.76
N THR A 13 -54.05 19.44 5.52
CA THR A 13 -54.41 18.31 4.66
C THR A 13 -53.13 17.58 4.23
N GLY A 14 -52.89 16.40 4.79
CA GLY A 14 -51.82 15.50 4.33
C GLY A 14 -52.25 14.74 3.07
N SER A 15 -51.44 14.86 2.02
CA SER A 15 -51.43 13.98 0.84
C SER A 15 -50.33 12.93 1.03
N PRO A 16 -50.52 11.67 0.61
CA PRO A 16 -49.52 10.63 0.81
C PRO A 16 -48.38 10.77 -0.21
N ASP A 17 -47.16 10.98 0.31
CA ASP A 17 -45.93 10.95 -0.47
C ASP A 17 -45.64 9.52 -0.94
N THR A 18 -45.71 9.31 -2.25
CA THR A 18 -45.10 8.17 -2.94
C THR A 18 -43.58 8.32 -2.90
N PRO A 19 -42.81 7.28 -2.52
CA PRO A 19 -41.36 7.35 -2.57
C PRO A 19 -40.91 7.38 -4.05
N THR A 20 -40.39 8.52 -4.48
CA THR A 20 -39.69 8.69 -5.74
C THR A 20 -38.49 7.77 -5.80
N ASP A 21 -38.62 6.69 -6.56
CA ASP A 21 -37.52 5.82 -6.96
C ASP A 21 -36.57 6.65 -7.84
N THR A 22 -35.58 7.26 -7.19
CA THR A 22 -34.68 8.21 -7.82
C THR A 22 -33.51 7.45 -8.41
N SER A 23 -33.77 6.63 -9.43
CA SER A 23 -32.71 6.24 -10.36
C SER A 23 -32.29 7.51 -11.08
N ALA A 24 -31.28 8.21 -10.54
CA ALA A 24 -30.73 9.41 -11.14
C ALA A 24 -30.23 9.05 -12.54
N VAL A 25 -31.05 9.31 -13.56
CA VAL A 25 -30.67 9.19 -14.96
C VAL A 25 -29.62 10.25 -15.20
N ILE A 26 -28.35 9.85 -15.10
CA ILE A 26 -27.22 10.76 -15.29
C ILE A 26 -27.29 11.25 -16.73
N THR A 27 -27.60 12.53 -16.90
CA THR A 27 -27.65 13.15 -18.22
C THR A 27 -26.27 13.08 -18.90
N PRO A 28 -26.19 12.99 -20.23
CA PRO A 28 -24.92 12.94 -20.95
C PRO A 28 -24.00 14.14 -20.65
N GLY A 29 -24.56 15.31 -20.32
CA GLY A 29 -23.79 16.48 -19.91
C GLY A 29 -23.17 16.35 -18.51
N THR A 30 -23.85 15.69 -17.57
CA THR A 30 -23.30 15.39 -16.24
C THR A 30 -22.22 14.31 -16.30
N MET A 31 -22.39 13.27 -17.12
CA MET A 31 -21.36 12.24 -17.33
C MET A 31 -20.06 12.85 -17.90
N GLN A 32 -20.17 13.78 -18.85
CA GLN A 32 -19.01 14.45 -19.42
C GLN A 32 -18.26 15.31 -18.40
N LYS A 33 -18.98 16.07 -17.56
CA LYS A 33 -18.36 16.89 -16.50
C LYS A 33 -17.63 16.03 -15.47
N ILE A 34 -18.23 14.91 -15.06
CA ILE A 34 -17.62 13.94 -14.14
C ILE A 34 -16.37 13.32 -14.79
N ALA A 35 -16.46 12.86 -16.04
CA ALA A 35 -15.32 12.29 -16.76
C ALA A 35 -14.17 13.30 -16.91
N LEU A 36 -14.47 14.57 -17.20
CA LEU A 36 -13.46 15.63 -17.31
C LEU A 36 -12.81 15.93 -15.96
N ALA A 37 -13.58 15.97 -14.86
CA ALA A 37 -13.04 16.13 -13.51
C ALA A 37 -12.11 14.97 -13.12
N VAL A 38 -12.52 13.73 -13.40
CA VAL A 38 -11.69 12.54 -13.15
C VAL A 38 -10.41 12.58 -13.99
N ALA A 39 -10.53 12.90 -15.29
CA ALA A 39 -9.39 13.02 -16.18
C ALA A 39 -8.37 14.04 -15.68
N LEU A 40 -8.81 15.24 -15.28
CA LEU A 40 -7.92 16.28 -14.76
C LEU A 40 -7.24 15.84 -13.46
N LEU A 41 -7.97 15.20 -12.54
CA LEU A 41 -7.43 14.76 -11.27
C LEU A 41 -6.37 13.66 -11.45
N THR A 42 -6.68 12.62 -12.23
CA THR A 42 -5.73 11.52 -12.49
C THR A 42 -4.53 12.01 -13.30
N SER A 43 -4.73 12.92 -14.25
CA SER A 43 -3.64 13.52 -15.02
C SER A 43 -2.73 14.35 -14.13
N ALA A 44 -3.27 15.15 -13.21
CA ALA A 44 -2.48 15.96 -12.27
C ALA A 44 -1.62 15.08 -11.34
N ILE A 45 -2.19 13.96 -10.84
CA ILE A 45 -1.46 12.99 -10.03
C ILE A 45 -0.32 12.36 -10.85
N SER A 46 -0.61 11.89 -12.07
CA SER A 46 0.39 11.32 -12.98
C SER A 46 1.51 12.31 -13.30
N LEU A 47 1.16 13.58 -13.54
CA LEU A 47 2.10 14.66 -13.82
C LEU A 47 3.03 14.93 -12.62
N GLY A 48 2.48 14.95 -11.41
CA GLY A 48 3.27 15.10 -10.18
C GLY A 48 4.29 13.97 -10.00
N ILE A 49 3.87 12.73 -10.24
CA ILE A 49 4.77 11.56 -10.16
C ILE A 49 5.83 11.62 -11.27
N ALA A 50 5.46 12.03 -12.48
CA ALA A 50 6.39 12.16 -13.61
C ALA A 50 7.46 13.25 -13.38
N VAL A 51 7.09 14.38 -12.77
CA VAL A 51 8.04 15.42 -12.36
C VAL A 51 9.02 14.86 -11.33
N PHE A 52 8.50 14.17 -10.30
CA PHE A 52 9.35 13.56 -9.26
C PHE A 52 10.31 12.51 -9.84
N ALA A 53 9.82 11.63 -10.72
CA ALA A 53 10.65 10.67 -11.45
C ALA A 53 11.71 11.36 -12.31
N GLY A 54 11.34 12.47 -12.98
CA GLY A 54 12.23 13.25 -13.83
C GLY A 54 13.40 13.85 -13.06
N LEU A 55 13.13 14.39 -11.86
CA LEU A 55 14.14 14.94 -10.96
C LEU A 55 15.08 13.86 -10.41
N GLN A 56 14.58 12.66 -10.13
CA GLN A 56 15.35 11.55 -9.58
C GLN A 56 16.36 10.93 -10.58
N ARG A 57 16.10 11.03 -11.90
CA ARG A 57 16.91 10.35 -12.93
C ARG A 57 18.23 11.03 -13.28
N ALA A 58 18.44 12.26 -12.85
CA ALA A 58 19.55 13.08 -13.31
C ALA A 58 20.31 13.71 -12.13
N GLY A 59 21.64 13.63 -12.19
CA GLY A 59 22.53 14.18 -11.15
C GLY A 59 22.80 15.67 -11.30
N THR A 60 22.55 16.24 -12.47
CA THR A 60 22.78 17.66 -12.76
C THR A 60 21.49 18.41 -13.09
N VAL A 61 21.42 19.70 -12.73
CA VAL A 61 20.26 20.58 -12.99
C VAL A 61 19.82 20.60 -14.47
N PRO A 62 20.71 20.70 -15.48
CA PRO A 62 20.27 20.68 -16.87
C PRO A 62 19.68 19.32 -17.30
N GLU A 63 20.26 18.21 -16.86
CA GLU A 63 19.74 16.87 -17.16
C GLU A 63 18.38 16.63 -16.49
N GLN A 64 18.18 17.15 -15.28
CA GLN A 64 16.89 17.12 -14.58
C GLN A 64 15.82 17.87 -15.36
N ALA A 65 16.13 19.07 -15.87
CA ALA A 65 15.20 19.86 -16.67
C ALA A 65 14.72 19.10 -17.92
N TRP A 66 15.65 18.47 -18.66
CA TRP A 66 15.31 17.66 -19.84
C TRP A 66 14.50 16.42 -19.46
N SER A 67 14.89 15.72 -18.39
CA SER A 67 14.19 14.53 -17.90
C SER A 67 12.75 14.82 -17.48
N VAL A 68 12.52 15.93 -16.78
CA VAL A 68 11.20 16.42 -16.42
C VAL A 68 10.39 16.80 -17.67
N ALA A 69 10.97 17.56 -18.60
CA ALA A 69 10.31 17.97 -19.83
C ALA A 69 9.86 16.78 -20.69
N VAL A 70 10.71 15.77 -20.85
CA VAL A 70 10.39 14.53 -21.58
C VAL A 70 9.28 13.75 -20.87
N SER A 71 9.32 13.67 -19.55
CA SER A 71 8.30 12.96 -18.75
C SER A 71 6.93 13.66 -18.82
N LEU A 72 6.90 14.99 -18.75
CA LEU A 72 5.69 15.80 -18.93
C LEU A 72 5.11 15.61 -20.34
N GLY A 73 5.96 15.68 -21.37
CA GLY A 73 5.56 15.45 -22.75
C GLY A 73 4.96 14.05 -22.95
N ALA A 74 5.57 13.01 -22.37
CA ALA A 74 5.08 11.64 -22.43
C ALA A 74 3.70 11.49 -21.78
N VAL A 75 3.47 12.07 -20.59
CA VAL A 75 2.17 12.05 -19.90
C VAL A 75 1.09 12.73 -20.75
N LEU A 76 1.38 13.92 -21.27
CA LEU A 76 0.46 14.66 -22.13
C LEU A 76 0.12 13.87 -23.41
N CYS A 77 1.13 13.27 -24.05
CA CYS A 77 0.92 12.41 -25.22
C CYS A 77 0.07 11.18 -24.88
N ALA A 78 0.32 10.52 -23.74
CA ALA A 78 -0.43 9.34 -23.31
C ALA A 78 -1.91 9.66 -23.06
N HIS A 79 -2.21 10.81 -22.45
CA HIS A 79 -3.58 11.21 -22.08
C HIS A 79 -4.38 11.86 -23.22
N LEU A 80 -3.73 12.63 -24.09
CA LEU A 80 -4.40 13.36 -25.17
C LEU A 80 -4.52 12.57 -26.49
N ALA A 81 -3.63 11.61 -26.75
CA ALA A 81 -3.69 10.79 -27.97
C ALA A 81 -5.02 10.00 -28.13
N PRO A 82 -5.63 9.43 -27.07
CA PRO A 82 -6.96 8.80 -27.15
C PRO A 82 -8.07 9.72 -27.68
N MET A 83 -7.98 11.03 -27.40
CA MET A 83 -8.90 12.04 -27.91
C MET A 83 -8.62 12.32 -29.40
N LEU A 84 -7.34 12.45 -29.77
CA LEU A 84 -6.89 12.82 -31.12
C LEU A 84 -7.12 11.71 -32.16
N TRP A 85 -7.15 10.44 -31.74
CA TRP A 85 -7.35 9.28 -32.63
C TRP A 85 -8.59 9.41 -33.53
N ARG A 86 -9.62 10.13 -33.06
CA ARG A 86 -10.88 10.33 -33.81
C ARG A 86 -10.77 11.29 -34.99
N PHE A 87 -9.79 12.19 -34.99
CA PHE A 87 -9.67 13.26 -35.98
C PHE A 87 -8.61 12.96 -37.06
N VAL A 88 -7.93 11.82 -36.95
CA VAL A 88 -6.75 11.49 -37.77
C VAL A 88 -7.09 10.37 -38.78
N PRO A 89 -6.59 10.45 -40.04
CA PRO A 89 -6.78 9.41 -41.05
C PRO A 89 -6.09 8.10 -40.68
N LEU A 90 -6.54 6.97 -41.26
CA LEU A 90 -6.20 5.61 -40.81
C LEU A 90 -4.68 5.32 -40.74
N SER A 91 -3.89 5.84 -41.69
CA SER A 91 -2.43 5.68 -41.72
C SER A 91 -1.74 6.41 -40.56
N ALA A 92 -2.14 7.64 -40.28
CA ALA A 92 -1.60 8.43 -39.18
C ALA A 92 -2.09 7.92 -37.81
N ARG A 93 -3.17 7.12 -37.75
CA ARG A 93 -3.56 6.41 -36.52
C ARG A 93 -2.50 5.39 -36.10
N ILE A 94 -1.88 4.66 -37.03
CA ILE A 94 -0.85 3.67 -36.69
C ILE A 94 0.35 4.37 -36.03
N ALA A 95 0.80 5.48 -36.60
CA ALA A 95 1.87 6.29 -36.03
C ALA A 95 1.50 6.86 -34.65
N LEU A 96 0.24 7.31 -34.48
CA LEU A 96 -0.26 7.81 -33.20
C LEU A 96 -0.34 6.69 -32.14
N VAL A 97 -0.71 5.47 -32.52
CA VAL A 97 -0.72 4.30 -31.63
C VAL A 97 0.69 3.94 -31.20
N ALA A 98 1.63 3.88 -32.14
CA ALA A 98 3.02 3.59 -31.82
C ALA A 98 3.59 4.64 -30.84
N LEU A 99 3.35 5.93 -31.11
CA LEU A 99 3.76 7.02 -30.22
C LEU A 99 3.10 6.91 -28.84
N TRP A 100 1.81 6.57 -28.79
CA TRP A 100 1.06 6.38 -27.54
C TRP A 100 1.61 5.20 -26.72
N LEU A 101 1.94 4.08 -27.35
CA LEU A 101 2.54 2.92 -26.67
C LEU A 101 3.92 3.25 -26.10
N VAL A 102 4.74 4.00 -26.84
CA VAL A 102 6.05 4.47 -26.35
C VAL A 102 5.87 5.44 -25.18
N ALA A 103 4.95 6.39 -25.29
CA ALA A 103 4.65 7.33 -24.22
C ALA A 103 4.16 6.62 -22.95
N LEU A 104 3.24 5.66 -23.08
CA LEU A 104 2.81 4.81 -21.98
C LEU A 104 3.97 4.05 -21.36
N PHE A 105 4.81 3.40 -22.16
CA PHE A 105 5.95 2.64 -21.63
C PHE A 105 6.88 3.51 -20.77
N VAL A 106 7.19 4.74 -21.24
CA VAL A 106 8.03 5.69 -20.49
C VAL A 106 7.38 6.12 -19.17
N VAL A 107 6.07 6.44 -19.19
CA VAL A 107 5.31 6.85 -18.00
C VAL A 107 5.20 5.71 -17.00
N LEU A 108 4.77 4.53 -17.45
CA LEU A 108 4.62 3.34 -16.60
C LEU A 108 5.95 3.00 -15.92
N ARG A 109 7.07 3.01 -16.67
CA ARG A 109 8.40 2.77 -16.10
C ARG A 109 8.75 3.80 -15.03
N GLY A 110 8.57 5.10 -15.31
CA GLY A 110 8.89 6.16 -14.36
C GLY A 110 8.06 6.10 -13.07
N GLN A 111 6.77 5.77 -13.18
CA GLN A 111 5.91 5.65 -12.00
C GLN A 111 6.24 4.40 -11.16
N VAL A 112 6.52 3.26 -11.80
CA VAL A 112 6.97 2.04 -11.10
C VAL A 112 8.29 2.30 -10.36
N ASP A 113 9.24 3.00 -10.97
CA ASP A 113 10.53 3.33 -10.33
C ASP A 113 10.30 4.17 -9.04
N VAL A 114 9.39 5.14 -9.07
CA VAL A 114 9.07 5.99 -7.91
C VAL A 114 8.34 5.22 -6.81
N LEU A 115 7.38 4.37 -7.15
CA LEU A 115 6.70 3.53 -6.16
C LEU A 115 7.68 2.58 -5.50
N ALA A 116 8.52 1.91 -6.28
CA ALA A 116 9.55 1.02 -5.76
C ALA A 116 10.50 1.75 -4.80
N PHE A 117 10.92 2.98 -5.13
CA PHE A 117 11.72 3.82 -4.25
C PHE A 117 10.99 4.20 -2.96
N ALA A 118 9.70 4.56 -3.05
CA ALA A 118 8.87 4.89 -1.88
C ALA A 118 8.70 3.68 -0.95
N HIS A 119 8.51 2.48 -1.51
CA HIS A 119 8.43 1.23 -0.76
C HIS A 119 9.75 0.89 -0.06
N GLN A 120 10.88 1.08 -0.73
CA GLN A 120 12.21 0.94 -0.13
C GLN A 120 12.42 1.92 1.02
N HIS A 121 12.09 3.19 0.83
CA HIS A 121 12.22 4.20 1.87
C HIS A 121 11.34 3.90 3.10
N ALA A 122 10.11 3.42 2.87
CA ALA A 122 9.23 2.98 3.96
C ALA A 122 9.74 1.71 4.66
N ALA A 123 10.44 0.82 3.96
CA ALA A 123 11.11 -0.33 4.56
C ALA A 123 12.31 0.10 5.42
N ASP A 124 13.11 1.06 4.94
CA ASP A 124 14.26 1.59 5.67
C ASP A 124 13.85 2.38 6.91
N GLN A 125 12.81 3.20 6.83
CA GLN A 125 12.25 3.88 8.02
C GLN A 125 11.76 2.89 9.06
N ARG A 126 11.10 1.80 8.64
CA ARG A 126 10.68 0.72 9.56
C ARG A 126 11.88 0.03 10.21
N ALA A 127 12.99 -0.13 9.49
CA ALA A 127 14.23 -0.68 10.05
C ALA A 127 14.92 0.28 11.05
N GLN A 128 14.84 1.60 10.84
CA GLN A 128 15.51 2.60 11.69
C GLN A 128 14.79 2.92 13.02
N THR A 129 13.49 2.61 13.14
CA THR A 129 12.74 2.84 14.39
C THR A 129 13.09 1.89 15.54
N VAL A 130 13.99 0.93 15.31
CA VAL A 130 14.49 0.06 16.38
C VAL A 130 15.68 0.73 17.03
N PRO A 131 15.70 0.89 18.37
CA PRO A 131 16.90 1.31 19.07
C PRO A 131 17.98 0.27 18.79
N VAL A 132 18.91 0.61 17.89
CA VAL A 132 20.20 -0.04 17.80
C VAL A 132 20.75 0.08 19.22
N VAL A 133 20.89 -1.06 19.92
CA VAL A 133 21.68 -1.10 21.14
C VAL A 133 23.03 -0.59 20.70
N ALA A 134 23.32 0.66 21.07
CA ALA A 134 24.56 1.31 20.74
C ALA A 134 25.65 0.45 21.37
N VAL A 135 26.28 -0.39 20.54
CA VAL A 135 27.57 -0.96 20.87
C VAL A 135 28.47 0.26 20.88
N SER A 136 28.71 0.80 22.09
CA SER A 136 29.67 1.86 22.30
C SER A 136 30.93 1.48 21.53
N PRO A 137 31.52 2.42 20.76
CA PRO A 137 32.75 2.14 20.06
C PRO A 137 33.74 1.62 21.10
N VAL A 138 34.18 0.39 20.88
CA VAL A 138 35.26 -0.22 21.64
C VAL A 138 36.40 0.78 21.55
N VAL A 139 36.67 1.46 22.65
CA VAL A 139 37.84 2.31 22.83
C VAL A 139 39.02 1.47 22.34
N ASP A 140 39.79 2.03 21.41
CA ASP A 140 41.00 1.41 20.85
C ASP A 140 41.96 1.05 21.99
N VAL A 141 41.76 -0.13 22.57
CA VAL A 141 42.74 -0.78 23.41
C VAL A 141 43.79 -1.30 22.43
N PRO A 142 45.06 -0.88 22.57
CA PRO A 142 46.11 -1.31 21.65
C PRO A 142 46.13 -2.83 21.58
N PRO A 143 46.36 -3.41 20.38
CA PRO A 143 46.29 -4.85 20.19
C PRO A 143 47.24 -5.53 21.18
N GLY A 144 46.66 -6.26 22.13
CA GLY A 144 47.43 -7.07 23.07
C GLY A 144 48.22 -8.14 22.33
N ARG A 145 49.21 -8.74 22.99
CA ARG A 145 49.94 -9.91 22.46
C ARG A 145 48.94 -11.01 22.05
N SER A 146 49.16 -11.64 20.91
CA SER A 146 48.27 -12.71 20.41
C SER A 146 48.37 -13.96 21.29
N LEU A 147 47.25 -14.66 21.46
CA LEU A 147 47.20 -15.93 22.21
C LEU A 147 48.22 -16.94 21.73
N THR A 148 48.52 -16.98 20.43
CA THR A 148 49.53 -17.86 19.85
C THR A 148 50.93 -17.57 20.37
N THR A 149 51.26 -16.29 20.55
CA THR A 149 52.56 -15.87 21.07
C THR A 149 52.66 -16.12 22.59
N ILE A 150 51.56 -15.90 23.33
CA ILE A 150 51.53 -16.22 24.77
C ILE A 150 51.64 -17.74 24.99
N ALA A 151 50.98 -18.56 24.17
CA ALA A 151 51.08 -20.02 24.24
C ALA A 151 52.50 -20.54 23.94
N GLN A 152 53.21 -19.93 22.99
CA GLN A 152 54.60 -20.24 22.70
C GLN A 152 55.52 -19.94 23.89
N ASP A 153 55.34 -18.78 24.55
CA ASP A 153 56.10 -18.41 25.74
C ASP A 153 55.82 -19.36 26.92
N ILE A 154 54.54 -19.73 27.14
CA ILE A 154 54.16 -20.70 28.17
C ILE A 154 54.86 -22.04 27.91
N ALA A 155 54.85 -22.52 26.67
CA ALA A 155 55.52 -23.76 26.30
C ALA A 155 57.03 -23.68 26.55
N ALA A 156 57.70 -22.58 26.14
CA ALA A 156 59.12 -22.37 26.37
C ALA A 156 59.49 -22.38 27.86
N VAL A 157 58.77 -21.61 28.69
CA VAL A 157 59.01 -21.55 30.14
C VAL A 157 58.72 -22.90 30.82
N SER A 158 57.73 -23.65 30.34
CA SER A 158 57.42 -24.99 30.87
C SER A 158 58.51 -26.02 30.54
N MET A 159 59.10 -25.96 29.34
CA MET A 159 60.22 -26.82 28.95
C MET A 159 61.46 -26.50 29.78
N ASP A 160 61.76 -25.22 30.01
CA ASP A 160 62.87 -24.80 30.87
C ASP A 160 62.66 -25.31 32.30
N LEU A 161 61.45 -25.14 32.85
CA LEU A 161 61.11 -25.63 34.18
C LEU A 161 61.27 -27.16 34.29
N ALA A 162 60.82 -27.92 33.30
CA ALA A 162 60.98 -29.37 33.24
C ALA A 162 62.45 -29.80 33.18
N HIS A 163 63.28 -29.06 32.44
CA HIS A 163 64.73 -29.32 32.35
C HIS A 163 65.46 -29.06 33.68
N PHE A 164 65.03 -28.06 34.44
CA PHE A 164 65.57 -27.81 35.78
C PHE A 164 65.07 -28.83 36.82
N ASP A 165 63.85 -29.36 36.66
CA ASP A 165 63.28 -30.36 37.55
C ASP A 165 63.92 -31.75 37.38
N ALA A 166 64.40 -32.07 36.18
CA ALA A 166 65.06 -33.34 35.89
C ALA A 166 66.52 -33.42 36.41
N ARG A 167 67.13 -32.31 36.84
CA ARG A 167 68.53 -32.28 37.30
C ARG A 167 68.64 -32.61 38.80
N PRO A 168 69.24 -33.76 39.19
CA PRO A 168 69.54 -34.03 40.59
C PRO A 168 70.61 -33.06 41.11
N CYS A 169 70.36 -32.49 42.28
CA CYS A 169 71.25 -31.50 42.90
C CYS A 169 71.99 -32.14 44.08
N LEU A 170 73.33 -32.20 43.99
CA LEU A 170 74.22 -32.74 45.03
C LEU A 170 74.94 -31.57 45.71
N GLY A 171 74.28 -30.85 46.63
CA GLY A 171 74.88 -29.72 47.36
C GLY A 171 73.89 -28.64 47.81
N ASP A 172 74.38 -27.40 48.03
CA ASP A 172 73.55 -26.26 48.45
C ASP A 172 72.71 -25.70 47.27
N CYS A 173 71.48 -26.19 47.13
CA CYS A 173 70.61 -25.94 45.96
C CYS A 173 69.85 -24.60 46.01
N ARG A 174 70.31 -23.62 46.79
CA ARG A 174 69.63 -22.31 46.94
C ARG A 174 69.45 -21.59 45.58
N GLY A 175 70.46 -21.61 44.71
CA GLY A 175 70.40 -20.98 43.39
C GLY A 175 69.41 -21.66 42.43
N LEU A 176 69.39 -23.00 42.41
CA LEU A 176 68.44 -23.77 41.59
C LEU A 176 66.99 -23.54 42.04
N ARG A 177 66.77 -23.53 43.37
CA ARG A 177 65.45 -23.25 43.96
C ARG A 177 64.97 -21.83 43.65
N ALA A 178 65.85 -20.83 43.68
CA ALA A 178 65.53 -19.46 43.30
C ALA A 178 65.17 -19.35 41.81
N ARG A 179 65.92 -20.03 40.91
CA ARG A 179 65.63 -20.06 39.47
C ARG A 179 64.29 -20.75 39.17
N LYS A 180 64.02 -21.87 39.85
CA LYS A 180 62.73 -22.58 39.78
C LYS A 180 61.58 -21.69 40.24
N ALA A 181 61.75 -20.99 41.36
CA ALA A 181 60.77 -20.04 41.86
C ALA A 181 60.50 -18.91 40.84
N ALA A 182 61.55 -18.35 40.23
CA ALA A 182 61.41 -17.32 39.20
C ALA A 182 60.67 -17.81 37.95
N LEU A 183 61.01 -18.99 37.41
CA LEU A 183 60.30 -19.58 36.26
C LEU A 183 58.85 -19.93 36.60
N SER A 184 58.59 -20.44 37.82
CA SER A 184 57.23 -20.72 38.26
C SER A 184 56.37 -19.45 38.39
N ALA A 185 56.95 -18.34 38.88
CA ALA A 185 56.29 -17.04 38.91
C ALA A 185 56.03 -16.49 37.50
N GLN A 186 56.98 -16.67 36.58
CA GLN A 186 56.82 -16.28 35.18
C GLN A 186 55.69 -17.06 34.49
N LEU A 187 55.57 -18.37 34.76
CA LEU A 187 54.50 -19.20 34.24
C LEU A 187 53.12 -18.78 34.78
N VAL A 188 53.03 -18.43 36.07
CA VAL A 188 51.80 -17.88 36.66
C VAL A 188 51.42 -16.55 36.00
N ALA A 189 52.39 -15.68 35.74
CA ALA A 189 52.14 -14.41 35.06
C ALA A 189 51.64 -14.61 33.61
N LEU A 190 52.28 -15.49 32.84
CA LEU A 190 51.85 -15.82 31.46
C LEU A 190 50.46 -16.47 31.43
N ASN A 191 50.15 -17.34 32.40
CA ASN A 191 48.83 -17.96 32.49
C ASN A 191 47.73 -16.94 32.85
N ALA A 192 48.04 -15.94 33.68
CA ALA A 192 47.14 -14.83 33.96
C ALA A 192 46.89 -13.97 32.70
N GLU A 193 47.95 -13.69 31.92
CA GLU A 193 47.84 -12.98 30.64
C GLU A 193 46.98 -13.75 29.62
N ALA A 194 47.17 -15.07 29.52
CA ALA A 194 46.38 -15.94 28.65
C ALA A 194 44.88 -15.95 29.02
N ASN A 195 44.57 -16.00 30.33
CA ASN A 195 43.18 -15.94 30.81
C ASN A 195 42.51 -14.61 30.48
N GLU A 196 43.23 -13.51 30.63
CA GLU A 196 42.72 -12.18 30.30
C GLU A 196 42.54 -12.01 28.78
N ALA A 197 43.47 -12.52 27.96
CA ALA A 197 43.33 -12.53 26.51
C ALA A 197 42.12 -13.38 26.06
N LYS A 198 41.90 -14.55 26.67
CA LYS A 198 40.72 -15.38 26.41
C LYS A 198 39.42 -14.67 26.77
N ARG A 199 39.39 -13.94 27.90
CA ARG A 199 38.22 -13.17 28.31
C ARG A 199 37.87 -12.10 27.28
N ARG A 200 38.87 -11.39 26.75
CA ARG A 200 38.67 -10.38 25.68
C ARG A 200 38.12 -10.99 24.41
N GLU A 201 38.63 -12.15 23.97
CA GLU A 201 38.06 -12.84 22.79
C GLU A 201 36.60 -13.23 23.01
N THR A 202 36.25 -13.76 24.19
CA THR A 202 34.85 -14.10 24.49
C THR A 202 33.92 -12.88 24.52
N GLU A 203 34.40 -11.74 25.03
CA GLU A 203 33.64 -10.48 25.01
C GLU A 203 33.45 -9.98 23.57
N GLN A 204 34.48 -10.07 22.72
CA GLN A 204 34.40 -9.72 21.30
C GLN A 204 33.49 -10.66 20.51
N ASP A 205 33.56 -11.97 20.75
CA ASP A 205 32.69 -12.97 20.13
C ASP A 205 31.22 -12.72 20.51
N TRP A 206 30.98 -12.38 21.78
CA TRP A 206 29.64 -12.03 22.27
C TRP A 206 29.09 -10.76 21.61
N LEU A 207 29.91 -9.73 21.44
CA LEU A 207 29.54 -8.50 20.72
C LEU A 207 29.25 -8.80 19.23
N ARG A 208 30.09 -9.60 18.57
CA ARG A 208 29.87 -10.04 17.19
C ARG A 208 28.57 -10.83 17.04
N ALA A 209 28.26 -11.73 17.98
CA ALA A 209 27.01 -12.48 18.00
C ALA A 209 25.77 -11.60 18.31
N GLN A 210 25.93 -10.52 19.07
CA GLN A 210 24.85 -9.52 19.23
C GLN A 210 24.63 -8.74 17.93
N ALA A 211 25.70 -8.30 17.27
CA ALA A 211 25.62 -7.59 16.00
C ALA A 211 24.95 -8.45 14.92
N SER A 212 25.34 -9.72 14.78
CA SER A 212 24.73 -10.63 13.80
C SER A 212 23.25 -10.87 14.08
N ARG A 213 22.85 -11.08 15.34
CA ARG A 213 21.42 -11.21 15.70
C ARG A 213 20.63 -9.93 15.43
N ALA A 214 21.22 -8.76 15.63
CA ALA A 214 20.57 -7.49 15.31
C ALA A 214 20.37 -7.34 13.80
N GLU A 215 21.34 -7.78 12.99
CA GLU A 215 21.25 -7.80 11.53
C GLU A 215 20.17 -8.77 11.03
N GLU A 216 20.15 -10.01 11.53
CA GLU A 216 19.12 -11.02 11.20
C GLU A 216 17.70 -10.56 11.58
N LEU A 217 17.54 -9.92 12.75
CA LEU A 217 16.26 -9.33 13.16
C LEU A 217 15.87 -8.15 12.27
N GLY A 218 16.84 -7.39 11.76
CA GLY A 218 16.62 -6.34 10.78
C GLY A 218 16.14 -6.90 9.43
N GLU A 219 16.81 -7.92 8.91
CA GLU A 219 16.46 -8.56 7.64
C GLU A 219 15.08 -9.23 7.67
N SER A 220 14.79 -9.97 8.74
CA SER A 220 13.47 -10.63 8.90
C SER A 220 12.31 -9.63 8.97
N ARG A 221 12.56 -8.38 9.37
CA ARG A 221 11.53 -7.31 9.43
C ARG A 221 11.46 -6.39 8.22
N ARG A 222 12.48 -6.38 7.34
CA ARG A 222 12.38 -5.75 6.02
C ARG A 222 11.41 -6.50 5.11
N THR A 223 11.21 -7.78 5.39
CA THR A 223 10.29 -8.67 4.68
C THR A 223 8.85 -8.33 5.10
N ASP A 224 7.99 -7.88 4.19
CA ASP A 224 6.58 -7.65 4.53
C ASP A 224 5.89 -9.02 4.68
N PRO A 225 5.37 -9.38 5.88
CA PRO A 225 4.84 -10.71 6.15
C PRO A 225 3.67 -11.10 5.24
N VAL A 226 2.96 -10.12 4.68
CA VAL A 226 1.86 -10.39 3.74
C VAL A 226 2.40 -10.68 2.35
N THR A 227 3.44 -9.97 1.91
CA THR A 227 4.02 -10.17 0.58
C THR A 227 4.85 -11.46 0.52
N SER A 228 5.53 -11.84 1.60
CA SER A 228 6.30 -13.10 1.67
C SER A 228 5.41 -14.34 1.65
N LEU A 229 4.26 -14.30 2.34
CA LEU A 229 3.25 -15.37 2.30
C LEU A 229 2.67 -15.55 0.90
N VAL A 230 2.39 -14.45 0.19
CA VAL A 230 1.84 -14.49 -1.18
C VAL A 230 2.91 -14.89 -2.19
N ALA A 231 4.14 -14.39 -2.05
CA ALA A 231 5.29 -14.72 -2.89
C ALA A 231 5.66 -16.20 -2.78
N GLN A 232 5.66 -16.76 -1.56
CA GLN A 232 5.90 -18.17 -1.31
C GLN A 232 4.79 -19.07 -1.88
N TRP A 233 3.54 -18.58 -1.92
CA TRP A 233 2.42 -19.30 -2.52
C TRP A 233 2.43 -19.25 -4.06
N LEU A 234 2.91 -18.14 -4.65
CA LEU A 234 3.06 -17.97 -6.11
C LEU A 234 4.39 -18.51 -6.67
N GLY A 235 5.33 -18.92 -5.81
CA GLY A 235 6.67 -19.35 -6.24
C GLY A 235 7.51 -18.22 -6.85
N THR A 236 7.19 -16.96 -6.53
CA THR A 236 7.88 -15.75 -7.01
C THR A 236 8.64 -15.07 -5.88
N SER A 237 9.61 -14.21 -6.20
CA SER A 237 10.30 -13.41 -5.19
C SER A 237 9.46 -12.21 -4.75
N GLU A 238 9.58 -11.80 -3.50
CA GLU A 238 8.88 -10.63 -2.91
C GLU A 238 9.07 -9.35 -3.73
N ALA A 239 10.30 -9.11 -4.21
CA ALA A 239 10.61 -7.98 -5.08
C ALA A 239 9.80 -8.00 -6.39
N ARG A 240 9.56 -9.18 -6.98
CA ARG A 240 8.75 -9.30 -8.21
C ARG A 240 7.27 -9.05 -7.93
N LEU A 241 6.77 -9.50 -6.78
CA LEU A 241 5.38 -9.27 -6.39
C LEU A 241 5.10 -7.79 -6.14
N ASN A 242 6.00 -7.09 -5.43
CA ASN A 242 5.86 -5.66 -5.18
C ASN A 242 5.92 -4.87 -6.50
N LEU A 243 6.85 -5.20 -7.39
CA LEU A 243 6.90 -4.61 -8.73
C LEU A 243 5.62 -4.86 -9.55
N LEU A 244 5.03 -6.05 -9.45
CA LEU A 244 3.77 -6.36 -10.13
C LEU A 244 2.59 -5.58 -9.55
N LEU A 245 2.54 -5.39 -8.23
CA LEU A 245 1.50 -4.61 -7.58
C LEU A 245 1.62 -3.12 -7.91
N ASP A 246 2.84 -2.58 -7.86
CA ASP A 246 3.17 -1.21 -8.26
C ASP A 246 2.78 -0.99 -9.73
N PHE A 247 3.12 -1.94 -10.60
CA PHE A 247 2.73 -1.92 -12.01
C PHE A 247 1.21 -1.96 -12.18
N ALA A 248 0.49 -2.83 -11.47
CA ALA A 248 -0.95 -2.94 -11.57
C ALA A 248 -1.65 -1.63 -11.14
N GLN A 249 -1.22 -1.02 -10.03
CA GLN A 249 -1.77 0.25 -9.55
C GLN A 249 -1.55 1.38 -10.58
N VAL A 250 -0.36 1.45 -11.15
CA VAL A 250 0.01 2.42 -12.19
C VAL A 250 -0.81 2.20 -13.47
N VAL A 251 -1.00 0.95 -13.90
CA VAL A 251 -1.85 0.63 -15.06
C VAL A 251 -3.30 1.05 -14.82
N VAL A 252 -3.84 0.86 -13.62
CA VAL A 252 -5.21 1.30 -13.28
C VAL A 252 -5.29 2.83 -13.30
N LEU A 253 -4.33 3.55 -12.74
CA LEU A 253 -4.30 5.02 -12.76
C LEU A 253 -4.22 5.57 -14.18
N GLU A 254 -3.28 5.07 -15.00
CA GLU A 254 -3.09 5.53 -16.37
C GLU A 254 -4.25 5.10 -17.28
N GLY A 255 -4.78 3.90 -17.07
CA GLY A 255 -5.96 3.40 -17.78
C GLY A 255 -7.21 4.22 -17.49
N THR A 256 -7.45 4.60 -16.23
CA THR A 256 -8.56 5.47 -15.85
C THR A 256 -8.42 6.87 -16.42
N ALA A 257 -7.21 7.46 -16.43
CA ALA A 257 -6.95 8.74 -17.08
C ALA A 257 -7.24 8.68 -18.59
N CYS A 258 -6.70 7.68 -19.29
CA CYS A 258 -6.92 7.50 -20.72
C CYS A 258 -8.41 7.30 -21.06
N PHE A 259 -9.11 6.47 -20.28
CA PHE A 259 -10.54 6.22 -20.46
C PHE A 259 -11.37 7.50 -20.21
N ALA A 260 -11.05 8.25 -19.15
CA ALA A 260 -11.74 9.49 -18.82
C ALA A 260 -11.56 10.55 -19.93
N TRP A 261 -10.35 10.71 -20.48
CA TRP A 261 -10.08 11.57 -21.63
C TRP A 261 -10.80 11.12 -22.91
N TYR A 262 -10.87 9.82 -23.16
CA TYR A 262 -11.61 9.26 -24.30
C TYR A 262 -13.11 9.59 -24.22
N ILE A 263 -13.73 9.47 -23.04
CA ILE A 263 -15.15 9.80 -22.82
C ILE A 263 -15.38 11.32 -22.85
N ALA A 264 -14.50 12.11 -22.24
CA ALA A 264 -14.59 13.58 -22.26
C ALA A 264 -14.53 14.14 -23.69
N GLY A 265 -13.67 13.56 -24.54
CA GLY A 265 -13.58 13.89 -25.96
C GLY A 265 -14.83 13.55 -26.77
N PHE A 266 -15.57 12.50 -26.39
CA PHE A 266 -16.81 12.12 -27.05
C PHE A 266 -17.89 13.20 -26.92
N GLY A 267 -18.03 13.79 -25.73
CA GLY A 267 -18.99 14.88 -25.50
C GLY A 267 -18.67 16.15 -26.29
N ALA A 268 -17.38 16.51 -26.42
CA ALA A 268 -16.95 17.67 -27.21
C ALA A 268 -17.33 17.56 -28.70
N VAL A 269 -17.25 16.35 -29.28
CA VAL A 269 -17.66 16.08 -30.67
C VAL A 269 -19.19 16.18 -30.83
N VAL A 270 -19.96 15.69 -29.85
CA VAL A 270 -21.43 15.72 -29.89
C VAL A 270 -21.97 17.14 -29.73
N LEU A 271 -21.39 17.93 -28.80
CA LEU A 271 -21.72 19.36 -28.62
C LEU A 271 -21.32 20.20 -29.84
N GLY A 272 -20.14 19.93 -30.42
CA GLY A 272 -19.69 20.60 -31.65
C GLY A 272 -20.60 20.33 -32.85
N ARG A 273 -21.07 19.09 -33.03
CA ARG A 273 -22.06 18.77 -34.08
C ARG A 273 -23.41 19.47 -33.87
N LYS A 274 -23.88 19.60 -32.62
CA LYS A 274 -25.12 20.33 -32.31
C LYS A 274 -24.99 21.82 -32.62
N ALA A 275 -23.86 22.44 -32.29
CA ALA A 275 -23.59 23.84 -32.62
C ALA A 275 -23.56 24.07 -34.13
N VAL A 276 -22.89 23.20 -34.91
CA VAL A 276 -22.82 23.30 -36.38
C VAL A 276 -24.18 23.07 -37.06
N VAL A 277 -25.02 22.18 -36.52
CA VAL A 277 -26.40 21.99 -37.03
C VAL A 277 -27.30 23.18 -36.67
N SER A 278 -27.10 23.80 -35.50
CA SER A 278 -27.84 25.02 -35.12
C SER A 278 -27.46 26.22 -35.98
N ASP A 279 -26.19 26.33 -36.39
CA ASP A 279 -25.68 27.45 -37.17
C ASP A 279 -26.10 27.34 -38.65
N ARG A 280 -26.17 26.13 -39.19
CA ARG A 280 -26.67 25.86 -40.55
C ARG A 280 -28.16 26.19 -40.72
N ASN A 281 -28.93 26.18 -39.63
CA ASN A 281 -30.32 26.60 -39.62
C ASN A 281 -30.48 28.12 -39.44
N ALA A 282 -29.46 28.81 -38.91
CA ALA A 282 -29.44 30.26 -38.75
C ALA A 282 -28.94 31.00 -40.01
N THR A 283 -28.17 30.36 -40.87
CA THR A 283 -27.67 30.94 -42.14
C THR A 283 -28.59 30.77 -43.35
N MET A 284 -29.76 30.13 -43.19
CA MET A 284 -30.71 29.90 -44.30
C MET A 284 -31.97 30.78 -44.24
N SER A 285 -31.87 31.96 -43.62
CA SER A 285 -32.96 32.95 -43.54
C SER A 285 -32.49 34.35 -43.99
N GLN A 286 -31.98 34.46 -45.20
CA GLN A 286 -31.98 35.74 -45.93
C GLN A 286 -31.85 35.52 -47.44
N GLN A 287 -32.95 35.17 -48.11
CA GLN A 287 -33.19 35.64 -49.47
C GLN A 287 -34.68 35.72 -49.77
N GLU A 288 -35.17 36.94 -49.57
CA GLU A 288 -36.12 37.71 -50.39
C GLU A 288 -37.46 37.11 -50.83
N ALA A 289 -38.49 37.85 -50.45
CA ALA A 289 -39.89 37.61 -50.70
C ALA A 289 -40.31 38.00 -52.12
N VAL A 290 -41.11 37.13 -52.77
CA VAL A 290 -42.16 37.55 -53.71
C VAL A 290 -43.40 36.67 -53.43
N SER A 291 -44.54 37.32 -53.27
CA SER A 291 -45.84 36.78 -52.84
C SER A 291 -46.80 36.60 -54.05
N PRO A 292 -48.10 36.22 -53.91
CA PRO A 292 -48.63 34.85 -53.98
C PRO A 292 -49.81 34.70 -54.99
N ILE A 293 -50.42 33.51 -55.13
CA ILE A 293 -51.90 33.27 -55.29
C ILE A 293 -52.23 31.75 -55.35
N PRO A 294 -53.45 31.30 -54.94
CA PRO A 294 -53.67 30.04 -54.19
C PRO A 294 -54.70 29.05 -54.80
N LYS A 295 -54.95 27.95 -54.03
CA LYS A 295 -56.07 26.95 -54.00
C LYS A 295 -55.72 25.56 -54.58
N ALA A 296 -56.13 24.41 -54.02
CA ALA A 296 -56.88 24.05 -52.80
C ALA A 296 -56.63 22.56 -52.43
N THR A 297 -56.90 22.27 -51.14
CA THR A 297 -56.88 21.07 -50.25
C THR A 297 -57.83 19.91 -50.64
N PRO A 298 -58.08 18.82 -49.84
CA PRO A 298 -57.40 18.22 -48.66
C PRO A 298 -57.36 16.66 -48.63
N VAL A 299 -56.92 16.07 -47.49
CA VAL A 299 -57.35 14.81 -46.78
C VAL A 299 -56.10 14.06 -46.28
N GLY A 300 -55.92 13.61 -45.04
CA GLY A 300 -56.70 13.57 -43.80
C GLY A 300 -55.81 12.98 -42.68
N ARG A 301 -56.15 13.29 -41.42
CA ARG A 301 -55.46 12.97 -40.15
C ARG A 301 -56.31 11.98 -39.34
N VAL A 302 -55.72 10.97 -38.68
CA VAL A 302 -56.09 10.34 -37.37
C VAL A 302 -54.87 9.46 -36.97
N GLU A 303 -54.08 9.66 -35.89
CA GLU A 303 -54.23 9.52 -34.42
C GLU A 303 -54.35 8.08 -33.81
N GLN A 304 -53.35 7.75 -32.97
CA GLN A 304 -53.26 6.86 -31.78
C GLN A 304 -54.20 5.64 -31.58
N THR A 305 -53.65 4.53 -31.06
CA THR A 305 -53.81 4.03 -29.66
C THR A 305 -53.19 2.63 -29.45
N ALA A 306 -52.81 2.37 -28.20
CA ALA A 306 -52.03 1.28 -27.61
C ALA A 306 -52.64 -0.14 -27.62
N THR A 307 -51.79 -1.14 -27.29
CA THR A 307 -51.91 -2.03 -26.10
C THR A 307 -51.32 -3.42 -26.42
N HIS A 308 -50.31 -3.87 -25.66
CA HIS A 308 -50.10 -5.31 -25.45
C HIS A 308 -49.76 -5.55 -23.97
N ALA A 309 -50.67 -6.26 -23.32
CA ALA A 309 -50.57 -6.79 -21.97
C ALA A 309 -49.64 -8.02 -21.93
N ALA A 310 -48.94 -8.20 -20.81
CA ALA A 310 -48.39 -9.50 -20.44
C ALA A 310 -48.53 -9.71 -18.92
N THR A 311 -48.90 -10.94 -18.61
CA THR A 311 -49.44 -11.49 -17.38
C THR A 311 -48.39 -11.72 -16.28
N ILE A 312 -48.87 -11.51 -15.05
CA ILE A 312 -48.51 -12.07 -13.73
C ILE A 312 -47.60 -13.32 -13.73
N ALA A 313 -46.57 -13.30 -12.87
CA ALA A 313 -46.20 -14.44 -12.02
C ALA A 313 -45.52 -13.93 -10.73
N GLU A 314 -46.16 -14.27 -9.63
CA GLU A 314 -45.89 -13.94 -8.23
C GLU A 314 -44.94 -14.98 -7.60
N GLY A 315 -44.19 -14.58 -6.58
CA GLY A 315 -43.25 -15.45 -5.86
C GLY A 315 -42.73 -14.77 -4.58
N GLU A 316 -43.57 -14.78 -3.55
CA GLU A 316 -43.39 -14.22 -2.21
C GLU A 316 -42.76 -15.24 -1.22
N SER A 317 -41.92 -14.76 -0.29
CA SER A 317 -41.85 -15.16 1.16
C SER A 317 -40.64 -14.42 1.78
N VAL A 318 -40.73 -13.37 2.61
CA VAL A 318 -41.31 -13.15 3.96
C VAL A 318 -40.64 -13.93 5.10
N ALA A 319 -39.98 -13.18 5.99
CA ALA A 319 -39.89 -13.34 7.46
C ALA A 319 -39.24 -12.05 8.04
N THR A 320 -39.97 -11.03 8.46
CA THR A 320 -40.69 -10.79 9.74
C THR A 320 -39.80 -10.58 10.97
N ASP A 321 -39.47 -9.29 11.20
CA ASP A 321 -39.77 -8.43 12.36
C ASP A 321 -39.58 -8.83 13.84
N ALA A 322 -39.33 -7.77 14.64
CA ALA A 322 -39.67 -7.54 16.05
C ALA A 322 -38.63 -7.66 17.20
N SER A 323 -38.33 -6.46 17.75
CA SER A 323 -38.57 -6.00 19.14
C SER A 323 -37.55 -6.18 20.28
N LEU A 324 -37.38 -5.04 20.97
CA LEU A 324 -36.81 -4.75 22.28
C LEU A 324 -37.29 -5.69 23.42
N GLY A 325 -36.35 -6.07 24.29
CA GLY A 325 -36.60 -6.63 25.62
C GLY A 325 -35.29 -7.07 26.30
N SER A 326 -35.03 -6.56 27.49
CA SER A 326 -33.81 -6.73 28.30
C SER A 326 -33.49 -8.20 28.63
N ALA A 327 -32.77 -8.86 27.74
CA ALA A 327 -31.97 -10.05 27.95
C ALA A 327 -30.62 -9.78 27.28
N MET A 328 -29.52 -10.33 27.80
CA MET A 328 -28.17 -10.13 27.23
C MET A 328 -28.22 -10.20 25.70
N SER A 329 -27.72 -9.16 25.02
CA SER A 329 -27.76 -9.08 23.56
C SER A 329 -27.20 -10.37 22.95
N GLU A 330 -27.78 -10.86 21.86
CA GLU A 330 -27.28 -12.05 21.15
C GLU A 330 -25.76 -11.94 20.90
N ASP A 331 -25.29 -10.72 20.64
CA ASP A 331 -23.87 -10.42 20.45
C ASP A 331 -23.04 -10.61 21.73
N ASP A 332 -23.58 -10.32 22.92
CA ASP A 332 -22.90 -10.53 24.20
C ASP A 332 -22.70 -12.01 24.48
N LEU A 333 -23.69 -12.84 24.16
CA LEU A 333 -23.60 -14.30 24.32
C LEU A 333 -22.58 -14.90 23.35
N LEU A 334 -22.54 -14.41 22.11
CA LEU A 334 -21.55 -14.81 21.11
C LEU A 334 -20.13 -14.37 21.51
N VAL A 335 -19.97 -13.18 22.09
CA VAL A 335 -18.68 -12.67 22.61
C VAL A 335 -18.20 -13.51 23.80
N ALA A 336 -19.08 -13.92 24.71
CA ALA A 336 -18.74 -14.82 25.80
C ALA A 336 -18.29 -16.21 25.30
N LYS A 337 -18.99 -16.75 24.29
CA LYS A 337 -18.62 -18.02 23.64
C LYS A 337 -17.27 -17.97 22.93
N ILE A 338 -16.94 -16.84 22.29
CA ILE A 338 -15.60 -16.59 21.73
C ILE A 338 -14.56 -16.57 22.85
N HIS A 339 -14.84 -15.91 23.98
CA HIS A 339 -13.91 -15.82 25.11
C HIS A 339 -13.55 -17.18 25.68
N GLU A 340 -14.56 -18.01 25.94
CA GLU A 340 -14.35 -19.36 26.44
C GLU A 340 -13.50 -20.20 25.48
N ALA A 341 -13.76 -20.12 24.17
CA ALA A 341 -13.01 -20.85 23.16
C ALA A 341 -11.54 -20.39 23.04
N VAL A 342 -11.29 -19.09 23.24
CA VAL A 342 -9.92 -18.52 23.25
C VAL A 342 -9.16 -18.93 24.51
N VAL A 343 -9.79 -18.86 25.69
CA VAL A 343 -9.17 -19.27 26.96
C VAL A 343 -8.89 -20.77 26.99
N ALA A 344 -9.79 -21.58 26.44
CA ALA A 344 -9.59 -23.03 26.29
C ALA A 344 -8.57 -23.40 25.19
N GLY A 345 -7.95 -22.43 24.50
CA GLY A 345 -6.98 -22.67 23.43
C GLY A 345 -7.56 -23.26 22.14
N ARG A 346 -8.89 -23.42 22.06
CA ARG A 346 -9.60 -24.00 20.90
C ARG A 346 -9.76 -23.00 19.75
N LEU A 347 -9.60 -21.71 20.02
CA LEU A 347 -9.75 -20.65 19.04
C LEU A 347 -8.58 -19.67 19.11
N LYS A 348 -7.83 -19.55 18.00
CA LYS A 348 -6.85 -18.46 17.84
C LYS A 348 -7.61 -17.16 17.58
N ARG A 349 -7.27 -16.09 18.31
CA ARG A 349 -7.88 -14.75 18.17
C ARG A 349 -7.56 -14.12 16.80
N ASN A 350 -8.23 -14.60 15.76
CA ASN A 350 -8.13 -14.16 14.37
C ASN A 350 -9.54 -14.10 13.76
N LEU A 351 -9.77 -13.12 12.89
CA LEU A 351 -11.04 -12.89 12.22
C LEU A 351 -11.50 -14.10 11.39
N ALA A 352 -10.58 -14.77 10.68
CA ALA A 352 -10.87 -15.98 9.92
C ALA A 352 -11.36 -17.13 10.83
N SER A 353 -10.71 -17.28 11.99
CA SER A 353 -11.06 -18.31 12.97
C SER A 353 -12.41 -18.03 13.63
N ILE A 354 -12.74 -16.77 13.94
CA ILE A 354 -14.05 -16.38 14.48
C ILE A 354 -15.16 -16.65 13.46
N ARG A 355 -14.93 -16.35 12.17
CA ARG A 355 -15.87 -16.66 11.07
C ARG A 355 -16.15 -18.14 10.97
N GLN A 356 -15.10 -18.96 10.99
CA GLN A 356 -15.24 -20.42 10.88
C GLN A 356 -15.90 -21.02 12.13
N PHE A 357 -15.57 -20.51 13.32
CA PHE A 357 -16.10 -20.99 14.59
C PHE A 357 -17.58 -20.66 14.80
N LEU A 358 -18.04 -19.50 14.35
CA LEU A 358 -19.44 -19.07 14.47
C LEU A 358 -20.24 -19.20 13.17
N GLN A 359 -19.61 -19.70 12.09
CA GLN A 359 -20.18 -19.80 10.74
C GLN A 359 -20.90 -18.52 10.29
N CYS A 360 -20.32 -17.35 10.60
CA CYS A 360 -20.95 -16.06 10.35
C CYS A 360 -20.28 -15.28 9.21
N GLY A 361 -21.07 -14.42 8.55
CA GLY A 361 -20.59 -13.54 7.50
C GLY A 361 -19.53 -12.54 7.99
N GLN A 362 -18.69 -12.06 7.07
CA GLN A 362 -17.60 -11.12 7.34
C GLN A 362 -18.00 -9.87 8.16
N PRO A 363 -19.11 -9.15 7.86
CA PRO A 363 -19.50 -7.98 8.66
C PRO A 363 -19.86 -8.34 10.12
N LYS A 364 -20.53 -9.48 10.36
CA LYS A 364 -20.88 -9.95 11.71
C LYS A 364 -19.62 -10.33 12.50
N ALA A 365 -18.66 -11.00 11.86
CA ALA A 365 -17.38 -11.36 12.50
C ALA A 365 -16.52 -10.14 12.87
N ILE A 366 -16.46 -9.10 12.03
CA ILE A 366 -15.73 -7.86 12.34
C ILE A 366 -16.34 -7.16 13.56
N ARG A 367 -17.68 -7.06 13.58
CA ARG A 367 -18.42 -6.47 14.70
C ARG A 367 -18.17 -7.23 16.01
N LEU A 368 -18.25 -8.56 16.00
CA LEU A 368 -17.98 -9.39 17.19
C LEU A 368 -16.52 -9.31 17.65
N ASN A 369 -15.55 -9.26 16.73
CA ASN A 369 -14.14 -9.11 17.09
C ASN A 369 -13.85 -7.75 17.74
N ARG A 370 -14.50 -6.67 17.26
CA ARG A 370 -14.39 -5.34 17.87
C ARG A 370 -14.98 -5.32 19.29
N LEU A 371 -16.16 -5.93 19.49
CA LEU A 371 -16.77 -6.06 20.81
C LEU A 371 -15.92 -6.90 21.76
N TYR A 372 -15.36 -8.00 21.28
CA TYR A 372 -14.46 -8.86 22.04
C TYR A 372 -13.20 -8.11 22.51
N VAL A 373 -12.55 -7.37 21.61
CA VAL A 373 -11.37 -6.55 21.95
C VAL A 373 -11.74 -5.41 22.89
N GLY A 374 -12.89 -4.75 22.71
CA GLY A 374 -13.35 -3.72 23.63
C GLY A 374 -13.58 -4.23 25.06
N ARG A 375 -13.99 -5.50 25.21
CA ARG A 375 -14.34 -6.09 26.51
C ARG A 375 -13.18 -6.80 27.22
N PHE A 376 -12.31 -7.48 26.46
CA PHE A 376 -11.24 -8.33 27.00
C PHE A 376 -9.82 -7.93 26.53
N GLY A 377 -9.71 -6.94 25.64
CA GLY A 377 -8.43 -6.49 25.07
C GLY A 377 -7.56 -5.67 26.03
N ASN A 378 -8.12 -5.18 27.14
CA ASN A 378 -7.40 -4.43 28.17
C ASN A 378 -6.85 -5.30 29.32
N ALA A 379 -7.04 -6.63 29.28
CA ALA A 379 -6.42 -7.55 30.22
C ALA A 379 -5.08 -8.06 29.66
N ARG A 380 -4.05 -7.23 29.74
CA ARG A 380 -2.66 -7.69 29.67
C ARG A 380 -1.73 -6.73 30.44
N SER A 381 -1.73 -6.89 31.76
CA SER A 381 -0.51 -6.88 32.58
C SER A 381 -0.12 -8.32 32.82
#